data_AF-A0A7V1QVW3-F1
#
_entry.id   AF-A0A7V1QVW3-F1
#
_cell.length_a   1.000
_cell.length_b   1.000
_cell.length_c   1.000
_cell.angle_alpha   90.00
_cell.angle_beta   90.00
_cell.angle_gamma   90.00
#
_symmetry.space_group_name_H-M   'P 1'
#
loop_
_entity.id
_entity.type
_entity.pdbx_description
1 polymer ?
#
loop_
_entity_poly.entity_id
_entity_poly.type
_entity_poly.pdbx_seq_one_letter_code
_entity_poly.pdbx_strand_id
1 'polypeptide(L)'
;MTTARRPLSREQIVEAALALLDREGLTALTMRRLGRELGVEGMAIYSHFRNKAELLFALVKRFIDEIHPEYEPGADWQMRLRAAMRSFRRVGLAHPSVFSLLTTRPWDGVALRRLDEDLSWLHEAGFSPEASAYALSTLLSFVTGFVTREIRSTLRQPFAVAESDASFISEQVRASYPYLAAARRYMYGPDASHETAFETGLDVIFAGLNALRSGKIVAPGKHVDVEPRWPDTSEPRAIAGESAT
;
A
#
# COMPACT_ATOMS: atom_id res chain seq x y z
N MET A 1 -2.81 46.44 7.68
CA MET A 1 -2.77 45.23 8.52
C MET A 1 -1.94 44.20 7.79
N THR A 2 -0.69 44.03 8.18
CA THR A 2 0.27 43.15 7.52
C THR A 2 0.01 41.72 7.99
N THR A 3 -0.59 40.88 7.14
CA THR A 3 -0.79 39.45 7.44
C THR A 3 0.58 38.81 7.63
N ALA A 4 0.94 38.46 8.86
CA ALA A 4 2.18 37.77 9.16
C ALA A 4 2.20 36.45 8.36
N ARG A 5 3.14 36.29 7.43
CA ARG A 5 3.33 35.03 6.73
C ARG A 5 3.67 33.97 7.76
N ARG A 6 2.81 32.94 7.85
CA ARG A 6 3.09 31.75 8.66
C ARG A 6 4.43 31.17 8.18
N PRO A 7 5.37 30.85 9.08
CA PRO A 7 6.65 30.25 8.69
C PRO A 7 6.38 28.93 7.96
N LEU A 8 7.16 28.67 6.91
CA LEU A 8 7.08 27.46 6.11
C LEU A 8 7.37 26.24 6.99
N SER A 9 6.49 25.23 6.95
CA SER A 9 6.67 23.98 7.69
C SER A 9 6.92 22.79 6.75
N ARG A 10 7.47 21.70 7.30
CA ARG A 10 7.66 20.43 6.55
C ARG A 10 6.33 19.89 6.04
N GLU A 11 5.30 19.97 6.85
CA GLU A 11 3.95 19.49 6.55
C GLU A 11 3.35 20.27 5.37
N GLN A 12 3.47 21.60 5.38
CA GLN A 12 3.01 22.43 4.26
C GLN A 12 3.73 22.12 2.95
N ILE A 13 5.04 21.87 3.00
CA ILE A 13 5.82 21.47 1.82
C ILE A 13 5.35 20.12 1.30
N VAL A 14 5.13 19.14 2.20
CA VAL A 14 4.63 17.81 1.84
C VAL A 14 3.24 17.90 1.22
N GLU A 15 2.32 18.68 1.78
CA GLU A 15 0.96 18.88 1.23
C GLU A 15 0.97 19.52 -0.15
N ALA A 16 1.77 20.58 -0.34
CA ALA A 16 1.92 21.20 -1.65
C ALA A 16 2.60 20.25 -2.66
N ALA A 17 3.56 19.44 -2.21
CA ALA A 17 4.20 18.43 -3.05
C ALA A 17 3.22 17.34 -3.48
N LEU A 18 2.34 16.86 -2.59
CA LEU A 18 1.26 15.93 -2.91
C LEU A 18 0.30 16.51 -3.94
N ALA A 19 -0.21 17.73 -3.70
CA ALA A 19 -1.14 18.39 -4.61
C ALA A 19 -0.53 18.63 -6.01
N LEU A 20 0.76 19.00 -6.07
CA LEU A 20 1.48 19.15 -7.33
C LEU A 20 1.69 17.79 -8.01
N LEU A 21 2.03 16.75 -7.25
CA LEU A 21 2.24 15.40 -7.74
C LEU A 21 0.96 14.82 -8.34
N ASP A 22 -0.19 14.99 -7.68
CA ASP A 22 -1.48 14.48 -8.14
C ASP A 22 -2.00 15.22 -9.38
N ARG A 23 -1.66 16.51 -9.55
CA ARG A 23 -2.05 17.32 -10.70
C ARG A 23 -1.15 17.16 -11.92
N GLU A 24 0.16 17.12 -11.72
CA GLU A 24 1.15 17.26 -12.81
C GLU A 24 2.11 16.05 -12.90
N GLY A 25 2.01 15.09 -11.99
CA GLY A 25 2.83 13.88 -11.96
C GLY A 25 4.26 14.11 -11.43
N LEU A 26 4.98 12.99 -11.26
CA LEU A 26 6.30 12.95 -10.61
C LEU A 26 7.39 13.79 -11.32
N THR A 27 7.29 13.90 -12.64
CA THR A 27 8.26 14.65 -13.46
C THR A 27 8.17 16.15 -13.19
N ALA A 28 6.96 16.67 -12.94
CA ALA A 28 6.73 18.09 -12.66
C ALA A 28 7.18 18.49 -11.25
N LEU A 29 7.21 17.55 -10.30
CA LEU A 29 7.67 17.77 -8.93
C LEU A 29 9.18 18.06 -8.89
N THR A 30 9.55 19.32 -9.08
CA THR A 30 10.91 19.84 -8.89
C THR A 30 10.93 20.82 -7.72
N MET A 31 12.06 20.94 -7.02
CA MET A 31 12.19 21.87 -5.87
C MET A 31 11.85 23.31 -6.29
N ARG A 32 12.24 23.73 -7.50
CA ARG A 32 11.89 25.04 -8.04
C ARG A 32 10.39 25.20 -8.33
N ARG A 33 9.74 24.20 -8.92
CA ARG A 33 8.29 24.23 -9.20
C ARG A 33 7.49 24.27 -7.91
N LEU A 34 7.92 23.50 -6.91
CA LEU A 34 7.33 23.46 -5.58
C LEU A 34 7.50 24.79 -4.84
N GLY A 35 8.66 25.44 -4.94
CA GLY A 35 8.88 26.78 -4.40
C GLY A 35 7.90 27.80 -4.98
N ARG A 36 7.70 27.78 -6.30
CA ARG A 36 6.68 28.63 -6.94
C ARG A 36 5.26 28.33 -6.47
N GLU A 37 4.91 27.06 -6.27
CA GLU A 37 3.59 26.67 -5.74
C GLU A 37 3.36 27.25 -4.33
N LEU A 38 4.41 27.24 -3.51
CA LEU A 38 4.37 27.73 -2.13
C LEU A 38 4.62 29.25 -1.99
N GLY A 39 4.89 29.95 -3.10
CA GLY A 39 5.24 31.38 -3.07
C GLY A 39 6.58 31.69 -2.38
N VAL A 40 7.51 30.73 -2.36
CA VAL A 40 8.84 30.86 -1.73
C VAL A 40 9.96 30.54 -2.73
N GLU A 41 11.17 30.99 -2.43
CA GLU A 41 12.35 30.58 -3.20
C GLU A 41 12.67 29.11 -2.96
N GLY A 42 13.19 28.41 -3.97
CA GLY A 42 13.55 27.00 -3.87
C GLY A 42 14.54 26.70 -2.72
N MET A 43 15.42 27.65 -2.38
CA MET A 43 16.34 27.55 -1.25
C MET A 43 15.63 27.39 0.10
N ALA A 44 14.45 28.00 0.27
CA ALA A 44 13.66 27.85 1.49
C ALA A 44 13.10 26.42 1.66
N ILE A 45 12.99 25.63 0.60
CA ILE A 45 12.60 24.22 0.71
C ILE A 45 13.80 23.37 1.12
N TYR A 46 15.00 23.71 0.64
CA TYR A 46 16.23 22.98 0.97
C TYR A 46 16.63 23.05 2.45
N SER A 47 16.18 24.07 3.19
CA SER A 47 16.33 24.10 4.66
C SER A 47 15.48 23.06 5.38
N HIS A 48 14.43 22.54 4.74
CA HIS A 48 13.58 21.47 5.30
C HIS A 48 13.87 20.09 4.71
N PHE A 49 14.34 20.02 3.45
CA PHE A 49 14.64 18.77 2.76
C PHE A 49 15.94 18.90 1.99
N ARG A 50 16.94 18.07 2.31
CA ARG A 50 18.27 18.15 1.72
C ARG A 50 18.25 17.94 0.21
N ASN A 51 17.30 17.16 -0.30
CA ASN A 51 17.15 16.86 -1.71
C ASN A 51 15.72 16.38 -2.04
N LYS A 52 15.43 16.19 -3.34
CA LYS A 52 14.15 15.65 -3.81
C LYS A 52 13.86 14.25 -3.24
N ALA A 53 14.86 13.41 -3.04
CA ALA A 53 14.64 12.06 -2.51
C ALA A 53 14.11 12.10 -1.07
N GLU A 54 14.64 12.99 -0.21
CA GLU A 54 14.13 13.18 1.15
C GLU A 54 12.67 13.65 1.16
N LEU A 55 12.30 14.53 0.23
CA LEU A 55 10.91 14.94 0.06
C LEU A 55 10.02 13.76 -0.36
N LEU A 56 10.43 12.97 -1.36
CA LEU A 56 9.68 11.79 -1.80
C LEU A 56 9.51 10.76 -0.67
N PHE A 57 10.54 10.57 0.17
CA PHE A 57 10.44 9.72 1.35
C PHE A 57 9.43 10.27 2.37
N ALA A 58 9.39 11.58 2.59
CA ALA A 58 8.38 12.17 3.46
C ALA A 58 6.95 12.02 2.92
N LEU A 59 6.75 12.05 1.59
CA LEU A 59 5.45 11.74 0.98
C LEU A 59 5.03 10.29 1.27
N VAL A 60 5.95 9.34 1.09
CA VAL A 60 5.70 7.92 1.36
C VAL A 60 5.45 7.68 2.85
N LYS A 61 6.20 8.35 3.74
CA LYS A 61 5.98 8.27 5.19
C LYS A 61 4.57 8.72 5.55
N ARG A 62 4.13 9.88 5.04
CA ARG A 62 2.76 10.38 5.25
C ARG A 62 1.71 9.41 4.74
N PHE A 63 1.94 8.79 3.59
CA PHE A 63 1.07 7.73 3.07
C PHE A 63 0.93 6.58 4.06
N ILE A 64 2.03 6.08 4.62
CA ILE A 64 1.99 4.97 5.58
C ILE A 64 1.33 5.40 6.90
N ASP A 65 1.59 6.61 7.38
CA ASP A 65 0.97 7.18 8.58
C ASP A 65 -0.57 7.29 8.44
N GLU A 66 -1.11 7.46 7.22
CA GLU A 66 -2.56 7.49 6.97
C GLU A 66 -3.21 6.09 6.96
N ILE A 67 -2.41 5.02 6.91
CA ILE A 67 -2.91 3.65 7.00
C ILE A 67 -3.31 3.35 8.43
N HIS A 68 -4.54 3.75 8.74
CA HIS A 68 -5.18 3.53 10.02
C HIS A 68 -6.27 2.46 9.85
N PRO A 69 -6.03 1.21 10.25
CA PRO A 69 -7.02 0.15 10.22
C PRO A 69 -8.02 0.35 11.34
N GLU A 70 -9.30 0.31 11.00
CA GLU A 70 -10.37 0.36 11.98
C GLU A 70 -10.94 -1.04 12.17
N TYR A 71 -10.93 -1.52 13.41
CA TYR A 71 -11.47 -2.81 13.80
C TYR A 71 -11.98 -2.74 15.25
N GLU A 72 -12.95 -3.59 15.57
CA GLU A 72 -13.54 -3.65 16.90
C GLU A 72 -12.55 -4.14 17.97
N PRO A 73 -12.65 -3.67 19.22
CA PRO A 73 -11.90 -4.25 20.33
C PRO A 73 -12.12 -5.76 20.42
N GLY A 74 -11.03 -6.52 20.54
CA GLY A 74 -11.07 -7.99 20.58
C GLY A 74 -11.24 -8.67 19.22
N ALA A 75 -11.22 -7.92 18.12
CA ALA A 75 -11.18 -8.48 16.77
C ALA A 75 -10.03 -9.48 16.61
N ASP A 76 -10.30 -10.57 15.90
CA ASP A 76 -9.29 -11.58 15.58
C ASP A 76 -8.25 -11.06 14.57
N TRP A 77 -7.17 -11.83 14.40
CA TRP A 77 -6.08 -11.47 13.50
C TRP A 77 -6.51 -11.30 12.04
N GLN A 78 -7.54 -12.03 11.58
CA GLN A 78 -8.04 -11.94 10.20
C GLN A 78 -8.78 -10.61 10.00
N MET A 79 -9.60 -10.22 10.97
CA MET A 79 -10.31 -8.94 10.96
C MET A 79 -9.33 -7.77 11.01
N ARG A 80 -8.31 -7.82 11.87
CA ARG A 80 -7.28 -6.77 11.98
C ARG A 80 -6.47 -6.62 10.69
N LEU A 81 -5.96 -7.73 10.14
CA LEU A 81 -5.22 -7.69 8.87
C LEU A 81 -6.13 -7.32 7.69
N ARG A 82 -7.41 -7.71 7.68
CA ARG A 82 -8.37 -7.27 6.67
C ARG A 82 -8.56 -5.76 6.73
N ALA A 83 -8.75 -5.19 7.92
CA ALA A 83 -8.84 -3.76 8.12
C ALA A 83 -7.56 -3.03 7.65
N ALA A 84 -6.39 -3.61 7.92
CA ALA A 84 -5.11 -3.12 7.40
C ALA A 84 -5.06 -3.07 5.88
N MET A 85 -5.43 -4.17 5.20
CA MET A 85 -5.42 -4.23 3.74
C MET A 85 -6.46 -3.29 3.11
N ARG A 86 -7.64 -3.14 3.73
CA ARG A 86 -8.66 -2.16 3.32
C ARG A 86 -8.15 -0.74 3.46
N SER A 87 -7.55 -0.39 4.59
CA SER A 87 -7.00 0.94 4.83
C SER A 87 -5.86 1.25 3.85
N PHE A 88 -4.95 0.28 3.62
CA PHE A 88 -3.90 0.38 2.61
C PHE A 88 -4.48 0.61 1.21
N ARG A 89 -5.52 -0.13 0.80
CA ARG A 89 -6.20 0.07 -0.49
C ARG A 89 -6.84 1.45 -0.57
N ARG A 90 -7.57 1.89 0.46
CA ARG A 90 -8.21 3.21 0.52
C ARG A 90 -7.19 4.34 0.32
N VAL A 91 -6.11 4.34 1.11
CA VAL A 91 -5.05 5.36 1.01
C VAL A 91 -4.33 5.26 -0.34
N GLY A 92 -4.09 4.04 -0.83
CA GLY A 92 -3.55 3.75 -2.16
C GLY A 92 -4.32 4.41 -3.30
N LEU A 93 -5.64 4.28 -3.27
CA LEU A 93 -6.55 4.87 -4.25
C LEU A 93 -6.71 6.39 -4.07
N ALA A 94 -6.61 6.90 -2.85
CA ALA A 94 -6.65 8.33 -2.56
C ALA A 94 -5.37 9.05 -3.03
N HIS A 95 -4.24 8.36 -3.07
CA HIS A 95 -2.94 8.93 -3.47
C HIS A 95 -2.22 8.09 -4.54
N PRO A 96 -2.77 7.93 -5.76
CA PRO A 96 -2.22 7.04 -6.78
C PRO A 96 -0.78 7.37 -7.18
N SER A 97 -0.43 8.66 -7.16
CA SER A 97 0.90 9.13 -7.54
C SER A 97 1.95 8.78 -6.49
N VAL A 98 1.62 8.92 -5.21
CA VAL A 98 2.49 8.51 -4.09
C VAL A 98 2.60 7.00 -4.03
N PHE A 99 1.49 6.30 -4.26
CA PHE A 99 1.45 4.85 -4.31
C PHE A 99 2.46 4.27 -5.31
N SER A 100 2.64 4.93 -6.46
CA SER A 100 3.64 4.54 -7.46
C SER A 100 5.10 4.63 -6.96
N LEU A 101 5.36 5.41 -5.90
CA LEU A 101 6.67 5.55 -5.28
C LEU A 101 6.97 4.42 -4.28
N LEU A 102 5.98 3.61 -3.90
CA LEU A 102 6.14 2.53 -2.94
C LEU A 102 7.12 1.44 -3.41
N THR A 103 7.47 1.37 -4.69
CA THR A 103 8.46 0.41 -5.22
C THR A 103 9.90 0.72 -4.77
N THR A 104 10.14 1.92 -4.21
CA THR A 104 11.47 2.42 -3.80
C THR A 104 11.68 2.48 -2.29
N ARG A 105 10.93 1.67 -1.51
CA ARG A 105 10.82 1.73 -0.03
C ARG A 105 12.14 2.03 0.70
N PRO A 106 12.23 3.12 1.47
CA PRO A 106 13.10 3.15 2.64
C PRO A 106 12.41 2.38 3.80
N TRP A 107 13.19 1.62 4.55
CA TRP A 107 12.77 1.06 5.84
C TRP A 107 12.92 2.16 6.90
N ASP A 108 11.90 3.00 7.04
CA ASP A 108 11.86 4.04 8.07
C ASP A 108 11.07 3.61 9.32
N GLY A 109 11.14 4.39 10.39
CA GLY A 109 10.52 4.02 11.67
C GLY A 109 8.98 3.90 11.62
N VAL A 110 8.30 4.59 10.70
CA VAL A 110 6.83 4.45 10.54
C VAL A 110 6.50 3.14 9.86
N ALA A 111 7.17 2.85 8.73
CA ALA A 111 7.00 1.61 8.01
C ALA A 111 7.33 0.40 8.89
N LEU A 112 8.42 0.48 9.67
CA LEU A 112 8.84 -0.57 10.59
C LEU A 112 7.82 -0.81 11.71
N ARG A 113 7.29 0.26 12.35
CA ARG A 113 6.25 0.10 13.38
C ARG A 113 4.98 -0.54 12.83
N ARG A 114 4.56 -0.16 11.62
CA ARG A 114 3.40 -0.76 10.96
C ARG A 114 3.58 -2.25 10.72
N LEU A 115 4.74 -2.64 10.17
CA LEU A 115 5.06 -4.04 9.93
C LEU A 115 5.17 -4.84 11.23
N ASP A 116 5.76 -4.26 12.26
CA ASP A 116 5.86 -4.87 13.58
C ASP A 116 4.49 -5.10 14.23
N GLU A 117 3.55 -4.15 14.07
CA GLU A 117 2.16 -4.30 14.49
C GLU A 117 1.42 -5.41 13.71
N ASP A 118 1.57 -5.46 12.39
CA ASP A 118 0.96 -6.53 11.58
C ASP A 118 1.53 -7.92 11.96
N LEU A 119 2.83 -7.99 12.26
CA LEU A 119 3.50 -9.22 12.72
C LEU A 119 3.08 -9.62 14.14
N SER A 120 2.80 -8.66 15.02
CA SER A 120 2.35 -8.97 16.39
C SER A 120 0.99 -9.65 16.40
N TRP A 121 0.07 -9.26 15.51
CA TRP A 121 -1.24 -9.93 15.37
C TRP A 121 -1.11 -11.37 14.85
N LEU A 122 -0.14 -11.63 13.96
CA LEU A 122 0.15 -12.98 13.48
C LEU A 122 0.80 -13.83 14.58
N HIS A 123 1.70 -13.24 15.37
CA HIS A 123 2.27 -13.87 16.55
C HIS A 123 1.17 -14.27 17.56
N GLU A 124 0.29 -13.35 17.93
CA GLU A 124 -0.87 -13.58 18.82
C GLU A 124 -1.77 -14.72 18.30
N ALA A 125 -1.88 -14.86 16.98
CA ALA A 125 -2.67 -15.90 16.33
C ALA A 125 -1.99 -17.28 16.29
N GLY A 126 -0.73 -17.40 16.73
CA GLY A 126 0.04 -18.64 16.77
C GLY A 126 0.84 -18.95 15.52
N PHE A 127 1.10 -17.97 14.65
CA PHE A 127 2.03 -18.16 13.53
C PHE A 127 3.47 -18.17 14.04
N SER A 128 4.32 -19.02 13.43
CA SER A 128 5.77 -18.93 13.59
C SER A 128 6.31 -17.65 12.92
N PRO A 129 7.54 -17.18 13.25
CA PRO A 129 8.14 -16.04 12.57
C PRO A 129 8.22 -16.24 11.05
N GLU A 130 8.59 -17.44 10.61
CA GLU A 130 8.65 -17.79 9.18
C GLU A 130 7.26 -17.71 8.53
N ALA A 131 6.26 -18.35 9.11
CA ALA A 131 4.89 -18.33 8.59
C ALA A 131 4.33 -16.90 8.55
N SER A 132 4.68 -16.06 9.54
CA SER A 132 4.26 -14.66 9.61
C SER A 132 4.90 -13.80 8.53
N ALA A 133 6.20 -13.99 8.26
CA ALA A 133 6.90 -13.30 7.18
C ALA A 133 6.26 -13.62 5.82
N TYR A 134 5.96 -14.89 5.54
CA TYR A 134 5.27 -15.29 4.31
C TYR A 134 3.83 -14.77 4.25
N ALA A 135 3.11 -14.80 5.36
CA ALA A 135 1.75 -14.28 5.43
C ALA A 135 1.70 -12.79 5.09
N LEU A 136 2.55 -11.99 5.74
CA LEU A 136 2.61 -10.55 5.53
C LEU A 136 3.11 -10.22 4.12
N SER A 137 4.15 -10.90 3.63
CA SER A 137 4.64 -10.73 2.25
C SER A 137 3.54 -11.03 1.21
N THR A 138 2.75 -12.09 1.43
CA THR A 138 1.63 -12.46 0.55
C THR A 138 0.54 -11.39 0.54
N LEU A 139 0.12 -10.93 1.72
CA LEU A 139 -0.90 -9.89 1.85
C LEU A 139 -0.45 -8.57 1.22
N LEU A 140 0.78 -8.12 1.50
CA LEU A 140 1.34 -6.89 0.95
C LEU A 140 1.50 -6.98 -0.58
N SER A 141 1.92 -8.13 -1.11
CA SER A 141 2.03 -8.35 -2.55
C SER A 141 0.65 -8.31 -3.22
N PHE A 142 -0.34 -8.95 -2.61
CA PHE A 142 -1.72 -8.94 -3.09
C PHE A 142 -2.29 -7.52 -3.14
N VAL A 143 -2.30 -6.79 -2.02
CA VAL A 143 -2.89 -5.44 -1.97
C VAL A 143 -2.13 -4.49 -2.88
N THR A 144 -0.79 -4.61 -2.96
CA THR A 144 0.01 -3.76 -3.84
C THR A 144 -0.32 -4.01 -5.31
N GLY A 145 -0.38 -5.27 -5.72
CA GLY A 145 -0.74 -5.66 -7.08
C GLY A 145 -2.19 -5.30 -7.44
N PHE A 146 -3.10 -5.49 -6.49
CA PHE A 146 -4.51 -5.17 -6.66
C PHE A 146 -4.72 -3.67 -6.88
N VAL A 147 -4.20 -2.83 -5.98
CA VAL A 147 -4.30 -1.37 -6.05
C VAL A 147 -3.59 -0.84 -7.30
N THR A 148 -2.43 -1.39 -7.67
CA THR A 148 -1.75 -1.02 -8.92
C THR A 148 -2.65 -1.24 -10.14
N ARG A 149 -3.35 -2.37 -10.19
CA ARG A 149 -4.28 -2.70 -11.28
C ARG A 149 -5.52 -1.80 -11.27
N GLU A 150 -6.08 -1.53 -10.10
CA GLU A 150 -7.28 -0.70 -9.91
C GLU A 150 -7.02 0.78 -10.23
N ILE A 151 -5.88 1.32 -9.81
CA ILE A 151 -5.41 2.64 -10.25
C ILE A 151 -5.30 2.69 -11.77
N ARG A 152 -4.70 1.66 -12.37
CA ARG A 152 -4.54 1.60 -13.83
C ARG A 152 -5.87 1.44 -14.57
N SER A 153 -6.85 0.72 -14.04
CA SER A 153 -8.18 0.58 -14.66
C SER A 153 -9.04 1.83 -14.49
N THR A 154 -8.77 2.66 -13.48
CA THR A 154 -9.40 3.98 -13.32
C THR A 154 -8.74 5.04 -14.22
N LEU A 155 -7.41 5.03 -14.30
CA LEU A 155 -6.64 6.03 -15.08
C LEU A 155 -6.57 5.73 -16.57
N ARG A 156 -6.51 4.46 -16.95
CA ARG A 156 -6.72 4.03 -18.33
C ARG A 156 -8.19 3.69 -18.42
N GLN A 157 -8.94 4.30 -19.35
CA GLN A 157 -10.08 3.58 -19.91
C GLN A 157 -9.56 2.18 -20.24
N PRO A 158 -10.09 1.11 -19.62
CA PRO A 158 -9.46 -0.20 -19.64
C PRO A 158 -9.51 -0.71 -21.07
N PHE A 159 -8.45 -0.41 -21.82
CA PHE A 159 -8.51 -0.28 -23.27
C PHE A 159 -9.50 0.83 -23.71
N ALA A 160 -9.14 1.63 -24.71
CA ALA A 160 -10.13 2.30 -25.55
C ALA A 160 -10.82 1.26 -26.45
N VAL A 161 -11.37 0.23 -25.80
CA VAL A 161 -12.47 -0.60 -26.25
C VAL A 161 -13.61 0.05 -25.47
N ALA A 162 -14.06 1.18 -26.01
CA ALA A 162 -15.04 2.05 -25.39
C ALA A 162 -16.28 1.25 -24.98
N GLU A 163 -17.18 1.89 -24.24
CA GLU A 163 -18.58 1.45 -24.16
C GLU A 163 -19.21 1.15 -25.54
N SER A 164 -18.57 1.56 -26.65
CA SER A 164 -18.92 1.16 -28.03
C SER A 164 -18.52 -0.27 -28.44
N ASP A 165 -17.71 -1.00 -27.66
CA ASP A 165 -17.10 -2.28 -28.05
C ASP A 165 -17.38 -3.44 -27.07
N ALA A 166 -18.38 -3.32 -26.18
CA ALA A 166 -18.98 -4.50 -25.58
C ALA A 166 -19.55 -5.48 -26.65
N SER A 167 -19.73 -4.98 -27.88
CA SER A 167 -20.03 -5.64 -29.16
C SER A 167 -18.80 -6.23 -29.89
N PHE A 168 -17.56 -5.93 -29.47
CA PHE A 168 -16.32 -6.20 -30.25
C PHE A 168 -15.69 -7.58 -30.01
N ILE A 169 -16.13 -8.31 -28.98
CA ILE A 169 -15.91 -9.77 -28.99
C ILE A 169 -16.92 -10.34 -29.97
N SER A 170 -16.51 -10.35 -31.23
CA SER A 170 -17.27 -11.00 -32.30
C SER A 170 -17.63 -12.42 -31.89
N GLU A 171 -18.71 -12.96 -32.48
CA GLU A 171 -19.09 -14.37 -32.33
C GLU A 171 -17.86 -15.29 -32.44
N GLN A 172 -16.94 -14.95 -33.35
CA GLN A 172 -15.67 -15.63 -33.57
C GLN A 172 -14.74 -15.63 -32.34
N VAL A 173 -14.57 -14.51 -31.64
CA VAL A 173 -13.74 -14.46 -30.43
C VAL A 173 -14.43 -15.23 -29.29
N ARG A 174 -15.76 -15.18 -29.21
CA ARG A 174 -16.52 -15.98 -28.23
C ARG A 174 -16.37 -17.47 -28.45
N ALA A 175 -16.40 -17.91 -29.72
CA ALA A 175 -16.18 -19.30 -30.11
C ALA A 175 -14.74 -19.76 -29.85
N SER A 176 -13.75 -18.90 -30.11
CA SER A 176 -12.33 -19.23 -29.92
C SER A 176 -11.87 -19.18 -28.46
N TYR A 177 -12.53 -18.41 -27.59
CA TYR A 177 -12.13 -18.22 -26.18
C TYR A 177 -13.31 -18.45 -25.21
N PRO A 178 -13.83 -19.69 -25.11
CA PRO A 178 -15.04 -19.99 -24.35
C PRO A 178 -14.92 -19.69 -22.85
N TYR A 179 -13.76 -19.91 -22.23
CA TYR A 179 -13.53 -19.59 -20.82
C TYR A 179 -13.54 -18.09 -20.53
N LEU A 180 -12.92 -17.29 -21.42
CA LEU A 180 -12.94 -15.83 -21.32
C LEU A 180 -14.37 -15.32 -21.49
N ALA A 181 -15.11 -15.86 -22.45
CA ALA A 181 -16.51 -15.51 -22.66
C ALA A 181 -17.37 -15.78 -21.42
N ALA A 182 -17.20 -16.94 -20.78
CA ALA A 182 -17.92 -17.30 -19.57
C ALA A 182 -17.55 -16.41 -18.37
N ALA A 183 -16.26 -16.08 -18.19
CA ALA A 183 -15.78 -15.26 -17.06
C ALA A 183 -15.98 -13.75 -17.25
N ARG A 184 -16.18 -13.27 -18.49
CA ARG A 184 -16.20 -11.84 -18.85
C ARG A 184 -17.12 -11.01 -17.96
N ARG A 185 -18.33 -11.50 -17.66
CA ARG A 185 -19.33 -10.76 -16.89
C ARG A 185 -18.82 -10.37 -15.50
N TYR A 186 -17.98 -11.21 -14.90
CA TYR A 186 -17.39 -11.01 -13.58
C TYR A 186 -16.06 -10.23 -13.62
N MET A 187 -15.38 -10.20 -14.78
CA MET A 187 -14.08 -9.53 -14.93
C MET A 187 -14.19 -8.10 -15.49
N TYR A 188 -15.11 -7.88 -16.43
CA TYR A 188 -15.22 -6.66 -17.24
C TYR A 188 -16.67 -6.24 -17.51
N GLY A 189 -17.65 -6.93 -16.91
CA GLY A 189 -19.07 -6.70 -17.13
C GLY A 189 -19.75 -5.93 -15.99
N PRO A 190 -21.09 -5.81 -16.02
CA PRO A 190 -21.84 -5.10 -14.99
C PRO A 190 -21.71 -5.69 -13.58
N ASP A 191 -21.27 -6.95 -13.47
CA ASP A 191 -21.03 -7.60 -12.18
C ASP A 191 -19.57 -7.48 -11.71
N ALA A 192 -18.70 -6.84 -12.51
CA ALA A 192 -17.32 -6.62 -12.15
C ALA A 192 -17.25 -5.52 -11.07
N SER A 193 -16.92 -5.93 -9.85
CA SER A 193 -16.76 -5.04 -8.70
C SER A 193 -15.35 -5.18 -8.15
N HIS A 194 -14.59 -4.08 -8.13
CA HIS A 194 -13.28 -4.06 -7.48
C HIS A 194 -13.41 -4.38 -5.99
N GLU A 195 -14.49 -3.93 -5.33
CA GLU A 195 -14.74 -4.24 -3.93
C GLU A 195 -14.92 -5.74 -3.71
N THR A 196 -15.84 -6.37 -4.46
CA THR A 196 -16.10 -7.80 -4.35
C THR A 196 -14.86 -8.63 -4.70
N ALA A 197 -14.13 -8.26 -5.75
CA ALA A 197 -12.91 -8.93 -6.15
C ALA A 197 -11.80 -8.80 -5.10
N PHE A 198 -11.69 -7.65 -4.42
CA PHE A 198 -10.73 -7.43 -3.35
C PHE A 198 -11.05 -8.30 -2.14
N GLU A 199 -12.29 -8.27 -1.68
CA GLU A 199 -12.74 -9.02 -0.50
C GLU A 199 -12.68 -10.54 -0.73
N THR A 200 -13.11 -11.02 -1.90
CA THR A 200 -12.97 -12.43 -2.27
C THR A 200 -11.49 -12.85 -2.36
N GLY A 201 -10.62 -11.97 -2.87
CA GLY A 201 -9.18 -12.23 -2.88
C GLY A 201 -8.60 -12.38 -1.47
N LEU A 202 -9.03 -11.52 -0.53
CA LEU A 202 -8.65 -11.65 0.87
C LEU A 202 -9.20 -12.95 1.49
N ASP A 203 -10.43 -13.35 1.20
CA ASP A 203 -11.00 -14.61 1.69
C ASP A 203 -10.16 -15.82 1.26
N VAL A 204 -9.76 -15.86 -0.02
CA VAL A 204 -8.89 -16.91 -0.57
C VAL A 204 -7.53 -16.92 0.12
N ILE A 205 -6.91 -15.74 0.30
CA ILE A 205 -5.61 -15.63 0.99
C ILE A 205 -5.74 -16.10 2.43
N PHE A 206 -6.73 -15.62 3.17
CA PHE A 206 -6.91 -15.98 4.58
C PHE A 206 -7.22 -17.47 4.78
N ALA A 207 -7.93 -18.12 3.87
CA ALA A 207 -8.09 -19.57 3.88
C ALA A 207 -6.72 -20.27 3.74
N GLY A 208 -5.87 -19.80 2.81
CA GLY A 208 -4.50 -20.28 2.65
C GLY A 208 -3.62 -20.00 3.87
N LEU A 209 -3.73 -18.83 4.49
CA LEU A 209 -2.98 -18.47 5.70
C LEU A 209 -3.41 -19.31 6.90
N ASN A 210 -4.69 -19.66 7.03
CA ASN A 210 -5.14 -20.61 8.04
C ASN A 210 -4.54 -22.00 7.82
N ALA A 211 -4.42 -22.44 6.56
CA ALA A 211 -3.76 -23.71 6.23
C ALA A 211 -2.24 -23.66 6.50
N LEU A 212 -1.58 -22.53 6.25
CA LEU A 212 -0.19 -22.29 6.62
C LEU A 212 -0.01 -22.32 8.14
N ARG A 213 -0.87 -21.61 8.88
CA ARG A 213 -0.88 -21.59 10.34
C ARG A 213 -1.04 -22.98 10.94
N SER A 214 -1.93 -23.80 10.39
CA SER A 214 -2.18 -25.16 10.88
C SER A 214 -1.15 -26.19 10.40
N GLY A 215 -0.10 -25.77 9.69
CA GLY A 215 0.93 -26.67 9.13
C GLY A 215 0.45 -27.54 7.95
N LYS A 216 -0.72 -27.26 7.37
CA LYS A 216 -1.21 -27.97 6.17
C LYS A 216 -0.48 -27.51 4.91
N ILE A 217 -0.06 -26.24 4.89
CA ILE A 217 0.89 -25.70 3.92
C ILE A 217 2.21 -25.53 4.66
N VAL A 218 3.27 -26.11 4.12
CA VAL A 218 4.63 -25.93 4.65
C VAL A 218 5.39 -25.04 3.67
N ALA A 219 5.99 -23.97 4.19
CA ALA A 219 6.83 -23.13 3.37
C ALA A 219 8.06 -23.94 2.91
N PRO A 220 8.38 -23.99 1.60
CA PRO A 220 9.56 -24.69 1.15
C PRO A 220 10.82 -23.88 1.55
N GLY A 221 11.40 -24.22 2.70
CA GLY A 221 12.58 -23.56 3.29
C GLY A 221 13.36 -24.53 4.18
N LYS A 222 14.65 -24.68 3.88
CA LYS A 222 15.60 -25.69 4.38
C LYS A 222 15.69 -25.77 5.91
N HIS A 223 16.00 -26.97 6.41
CA HIS A 223 16.61 -27.25 7.73
C HIS A 223 17.48 -26.07 8.21
N VAL A 224 16.91 -25.25 9.09
CA VAL A 224 17.70 -24.40 9.98
C VAL A 224 17.80 -25.24 11.25
N ASP A 225 19.02 -25.51 11.73
CA ASP A 225 19.28 -26.34 12.92
C ASP A 225 18.64 -25.78 14.21
N VAL A 226 17.99 -24.62 14.12
CA VAL A 226 17.20 -23.98 15.17
C VAL A 226 15.89 -23.47 14.55
N GLU A 227 14.75 -23.95 15.04
CA GLU A 227 13.44 -23.41 14.67
C GLU A 227 13.41 -21.90 14.97
N PRO A 228 13.04 -21.03 14.01
CA PRO A 228 12.90 -19.61 14.27
C PRO A 228 11.86 -19.40 15.38
N ARG A 229 12.26 -18.82 16.49
CA ARG A 229 11.37 -18.45 17.60
C ARG A 229 11.20 -16.95 17.65
N TRP A 230 10.00 -16.51 18.01
CA TRP A 230 9.78 -15.12 18.36
C TRP A 230 10.68 -14.73 19.53
N PRO A 231 11.20 -13.48 19.57
CA PRO A 231 11.94 -13.00 20.72
C PRO A 231 11.04 -13.02 21.95
N ASP A 232 11.62 -13.28 23.12
CA ASP A 232 10.90 -13.19 24.38
C ASP A 232 10.54 -11.72 24.63
N THR A 233 9.24 -11.39 24.56
CA THR A 233 8.74 -10.01 24.69
C THR A 233 8.67 -9.54 26.15
N SER A 234 9.14 -10.34 27.11
CA SER A 234 9.24 -9.94 28.53
C SER A 234 10.42 -9.00 28.82
N GLU A 235 11.36 -8.84 27.88
CA GLU A 235 12.41 -7.82 27.97
C GLU A 235 11.97 -6.48 27.36
N PRO A 236 12.24 -5.33 28.04
CA PRO A 236 11.83 -4.01 27.54
C PRO A 236 12.50 -3.67 26.21
N ARG A 237 11.70 -3.31 25.21
CA ARG A 237 12.15 -2.86 23.88
C ARG A 237 13.06 -1.63 24.01
N ALA A 238 14.33 -1.75 23.64
CA ALA A 238 15.19 -0.59 23.41
C ALA A 238 14.67 0.16 22.17
N ILE A 239 14.12 1.36 22.38
CA ILE A 239 13.70 2.24 21.29
C ILE A 239 14.97 2.75 20.59
N ALA A 240 15.35 2.12 19.49
CA ALA A 240 16.41 2.62 18.62
C ALA A 240 15.86 3.83 17.85
N GLY A 241 16.09 5.04 18.36
CA GLY A 241 15.63 6.24 17.65
C GLY A 241 15.66 7.57 18.38
N GLU A 242 16.48 7.77 19.41
CA GLU A 242 16.91 9.11 19.82
C GLU A 242 18.44 9.14 19.84
N SER A 243 19.02 9.59 18.73
CA SER A 243 20.36 10.15 18.76
C SER A 243 20.28 11.46 18.01
N ALA A 244 20.09 12.50 18.82
CA ALA A 244 20.32 13.88 18.47
C ALA A 244 21.77 14.05 18.02
N THR A 245 21.98 14.65 16.85
CA THR A 245 23.02 15.65 16.66
C THR A 245 22.56 16.62 15.60
#